data_AF-A0A7J7VGU7-F1
#
_entry.id   AF-A0A7J7VGU7-F1
#
_cell.length_a   1.000
_cell.length_b   1.000
_cell.length_c   1.000
_cell.angle_alpha   90.00
_cell.angle_beta   90.00
_cell.angle_gamma   90.00
#
_symmetry.space_group_name_H-M   'P 1'
#
loop_
_entity.id
_entity.type
_entity.pdbx_description
1 polymer ?
#
loop_
_entity_poly.entity_id
_entity_poly.type
_entity_poly.pdbx_seq_one_letter_code
_entity_poly.pdbx_strand_id
1 'polypeptide(L)'
;MAHQLLCCEVDTIRRAYPDANLLNDRVLRAMLKAEETCAPSVSYFKCVQKEILPSMRKIVATWMLEVCEEQKCEEEVFPLAMNYLDRFLSLEPVKKGRLQLLGATCMFVASKMKETIPLTAEKLCIYTDNSIQPEELLHMELLLVNKLKWNLAAMTPHDFIEHFLSKMPVAEVNKQIIRKHAQTFVALCATDVKFISNPPSMVAAGSVVAAAQGLHLGSSNSFLSYHRLTRFLSKVIKCDPDCLRACQEQIEALLESSLRQAQQSLDPKAVEEEEEEEEEVDLACTPTDVRDVDI
;
A
#
# COMPACT_ATOMS: atom_id res chain seq x y z
N MET A 1 -1.44 43.05 13.78
CA MET A 1 -2.12 42.97 12.46
C MET A 1 -3.33 42.06 12.64
N ALA A 2 -4.52 42.60 12.38
CA ALA A 2 -5.79 41.93 12.65
C ALA A 2 -5.92 40.63 11.83
N HIS A 3 -6.19 39.51 12.50
CA HIS A 3 -6.58 38.27 11.85
C HIS A 3 -8.04 38.40 11.39
N GLN A 4 -8.24 38.94 10.20
CA GLN A 4 -9.50 38.79 9.48
C GLN A 4 -9.61 37.32 9.06
N LEU A 5 -10.40 36.55 9.80
CA LEU A 5 -10.90 35.26 9.35
C LEU A 5 -11.88 35.52 8.19
N LEU A 6 -11.31 35.63 6.99
CA LEU A 6 -12.07 35.58 5.75
C LEU A 6 -12.52 34.13 5.60
N CYS A 7 -13.75 33.85 6.03
CA CYS A 7 -14.47 32.66 5.59
C CYS A 7 -14.81 32.83 4.11
N CYS A 8 -13.81 32.69 3.24
CA CYS A 8 -14.05 32.49 1.83
C CYS A 8 -14.72 31.11 1.70
N GLU A 9 -15.97 31.07 1.28
CA GLU A 9 -16.52 29.89 0.63
C GLU A 9 -15.65 29.65 -0.61
N VAL A 10 -14.76 28.67 -0.52
CA VAL A 10 -13.94 28.24 -1.65
C VAL A 10 -14.25 26.78 -1.87
N ASP A 11 -14.49 26.39 -3.12
CA ASP A 11 -14.68 25.00 -3.54
C ASP A 11 -13.44 24.11 -3.28
N THR A 12 -12.34 24.69 -2.81
CA THR A 12 -11.10 23.99 -2.49
C THR A 12 -11.11 23.45 -1.07
N ILE A 13 -10.74 22.17 -0.92
CA ILE A 13 -10.51 21.51 0.36
C ILE A 13 -9.59 22.37 1.24
N ARG A 14 -10.08 22.78 2.41
CA ARG A 14 -9.30 23.59 3.36
C ARG A 14 -8.27 22.70 4.06
N ARG A 15 -7.00 22.87 3.70
CA ARG A 15 -5.88 22.18 4.35
C ARG A 15 -5.34 23.01 5.51
N ALA A 16 -4.91 22.34 6.58
CA ALA A 16 -4.17 22.98 7.66
C ALA A 16 -2.84 23.55 7.11
N TYR A 17 -2.37 24.64 7.69
CA TYR A 17 -1.04 25.16 7.34
C TYR A 17 0.05 24.19 7.81
N PRO A 18 1.20 24.10 7.11
CA PRO A 18 2.31 23.29 7.56
C PRO A 18 2.80 23.75 8.94
N ASP A 19 2.75 22.86 9.93
CA ASP A 19 3.27 23.14 11.28
C ASP A 19 4.68 22.55 11.43
N ALA A 20 5.69 23.42 11.42
CA ALA A 20 7.09 23.03 11.60
C ALA A 20 7.34 22.32 12.94
N ASN A 21 6.49 22.52 13.97
CA ASN A 21 6.63 21.83 15.24
C ASN A 21 6.39 20.32 15.12
N LEU A 22 5.60 19.88 14.14
CA LEU A 22 5.34 18.47 13.82
C LEU A 22 6.55 17.76 13.20
N LEU A 23 7.56 18.51 12.74
CA LEU A 23 8.73 17.98 12.02
C LEU A 23 9.99 17.82 12.89
N ASN A 24 9.83 17.96 14.21
CA ASN A 24 10.94 17.85 15.17
C ASN A 24 11.27 16.40 15.57
N ASP A 25 12.50 16.15 16.04
CA ASP A 25 12.98 14.83 16.50
C ASP A 25 12.15 14.22 17.63
N ARG A 26 11.51 15.06 18.46
CA ARG A 26 10.58 14.59 19.50
C ARG A 26 9.34 13.94 18.89
N VAL A 27 8.81 14.53 17.82
CA VAL A 27 7.61 14.02 17.15
C VAL A 27 7.93 12.73 16.43
N LEU A 28 9.06 12.65 15.72
CA LEU A 28 9.52 11.39 15.12
C LEU A 28 9.61 10.25 16.13
N ARG A 29 10.18 10.49 17.32
CA ARG A 29 10.24 9.46 18.37
C ARG A 29 8.86 9.03 18.84
N ALA A 30 7.89 9.95 18.88
CA ALA A 30 6.50 9.62 19.21
C ALA A 30 5.84 8.81 18.08
N MET A 31 6.09 9.17 16.82
CA MET A 31 5.60 8.43 15.64
C MET A 31 6.13 6.99 15.62
N LEU A 32 7.44 6.79 15.82
CA LEU A 32 8.06 5.46 15.91
C LEU A 32 7.47 4.62 17.06
N LYS A 33 7.13 5.24 18.19
CA LYS A 33 6.45 4.53 19.28
C LYS A 33 4.99 4.22 18.95
N ALA A 34 4.31 5.10 18.21
CA ALA A 34 2.91 4.94 17.84
C ALA A 34 2.72 3.82 16.80
N GLU A 35 3.63 3.66 15.83
CA GLU A 35 3.54 2.58 14.85
C GLU A 35 3.60 1.18 15.48
N GLU A 36 4.37 1.00 16.56
CA GLU A 36 4.44 -0.28 17.30
C GLU A 36 3.07 -0.70 17.88
N THR A 37 2.23 0.27 18.25
CA THR A 37 0.89 0.00 18.83
C THR A 37 -0.14 -0.44 17.80
N CYS A 38 0.15 -0.22 16.52
CA CYS A 38 -0.72 -0.51 15.38
C CYS A 38 -0.10 -1.54 14.42
N ALA A 39 0.84 -2.35 14.88
CA ALA A 39 1.45 -3.40 14.08
C ALA A 39 0.52 -4.63 13.96
N PRO A 40 0.29 -5.15 12.75
CA PRO A 40 -0.40 -6.43 12.56
C PRO A 40 0.50 -7.62 12.92
N SER A 41 -0.10 -8.80 13.10
CA SER A 41 0.62 -10.05 13.33
C SER A 41 1.12 -10.65 12.01
N VAL A 42 2.43 -10.83 11.86
CA VAL A 42 3.02 -11.37 10.61
C VAL A 42 2.51 -12.77 10.27
N SER A 43 2.09 -13.56 11.26
CA SER A 43 1.66 -14.94 11.08
C SER A 43 0.14 -15.13 11.08
N TYR A 44 -0.66 -14.06 10.87
CA TYR A 44 -2.12 -14.17 10.95
C TYR A 44 -2.72 -15.15 9.93
N PHE A 45 -2.11 -15.32 8.75
CA PHE A 45 -2.54 -16.30 7.76
C PHE A 45 -2.45 -17.74 8.26
N LYS A 46 -1.46 -18.03 9.13
CA LYS A 46 -1.24 -19.36 9.69
C LYS A 46 -1.98 -19.58 11.01
N CYS A 47 -2.06 -18.53 11.83
CA CYS A 47 -2.49 -18.64 13.22
C CYS A 47 -3.96 -18.27 13.43
N VAL A 48 -4.55 -17.45 12.56
CA VAL A 48 -5.90 -16.88 12.76
C VAL A 48 -6.81 -17.22 11.59
N GLN A 49 -6.37 -16.93 10.37
CA GLN A 49 -7.18 -17.14 9.17
C GLN A 49 -7.23 -18.62 8.78
N LYS A 50 -8.43 -19.06 8.37
CA LYS A 50 -8.67 -20.45 7.91
C LYS A 50 -8.99 -20.51 6.42
N GLU A 51 -9.73 -19.52 5.91
CA GLU A 51 -10.15 -19.46 4.51
C GLU A 51 -9.38 -18.42 3.70
N ILE A 52 -8.89 -17.36 4.35
CA ILE A 52 -8.22 -16.24 3.65
C ILE A 52 -6.78 -16.61 3.35
N LEU A 53 -6.43 -16.53 2.06
CA LEU A 53 -5.08 -16.75 1.55
C LEU A 53 -4.39 -15.43 1.20
N PRO A 54 -3.04 -15.39 1.16
CA PRO A 54 -2.26 -14.24 0.69
C PRO A 54 -2.72 -13.68 -0.67
N SER A 55 -3.08 -14.56 -1.60
CA SER A 55 -3.60 -14.16 -2.93
C SER A 55 -4.92 -13.41 -2.83
N MET A 56 -5.83 -13.83 -1.96
CA MET A 56 -7.12 -13.14 -1.73
C MET A 56 -6.93 -11.75 -1.13
N ARG A 57 -5.96 -11.60 -0.21
CA ARG A 57 -5.58 -10.27 0.32
C ARG A 57 -5.06 -9.38 -0.81
N LYS A 58 -4.17 -9.89 -1.68
CA LYS A 58 -3.66 -9.12 -2.82
C LYS A 58 -4.78 -8.65 -3.74
N ILE A 59 -5.74 -9.53 -4.08
CA ILE A 59 -6.91 -9.17 -4.91
C ILE A 59 -7.72 -8.03 -4.28
N VAL A 60 -8.06 -8.15 -2.99
CA VAL A 60 -8.84 -7.10 -2.30
C VAL A 60 -8.04 -5.81 -2.12
N ALA A 61 -6.73 -5.90 -1.88
CA ALA A 61 -5.86 -4.73 -1.79
C ALA A 61 -5.73 -3.98 -3.12
N THR A 62 -5.60 -4.71 -4.25
CA THR A 62 -5.59 -4.10 -5.59
C THR A 62 -6.92 -3.41 -5.88
N TRP A 63 -8.05 -4.07 -5.62
CA TRP A 63 -9.36 -3.45 -5.76
C TRP A 63 -9.52 -2.19 -4.88
N MET A 64 -9.08 -2.25 -3.62
CA MET A 64 -9.10 -1.08 -2.71
C MET A 64 -8.26 0.08 -3.25
N LEU A 65 -7.10 -0.21 -3.84
CA LEU A 65 -6.24 0.80 -4.46
C LEU A 65 -6.95 1.45 -5.67
N GLU A 66 -7.52 0.66 -6.58
CA GLU A 66 -8.26 1.15 -7.75
C GLU A 66 -9.41 2.06 -7.34
N VAL A 67 -10.20 1.68 -6.32
CA VAL A 67 -11.29 2.51 -5.78
C VAL A 67 -10.77 3.84 -5.23
N CYS A 68 -9.65 3.81 -4.49
CA CYS A 68 -9.04 5.02 -3.94
C CYS A 68 -8.51 5.95 -5.05
N GLU A 69 -7.91 5.40 -6.11
CA GLU A 69 -7.42 6.16 -7.25
C GLU A 69 -8.58 6.77 -8.07
N GLU A 70 -9.64 6.00 -8.32
CA GLU A 70 -10.80 6.47 -9.07
C GLU A 70 -11.56 7.59 -8.33
N GLN A 71 -11.68 7.47 -7.00
CA GLN A 71 -12.25 8.52 -6.16
C GLN A 71 -11.28 9.66 -5.82
N LYS A 72 -10.02 9.56 -6.25
CA LYS A 72 -8.97 10.55 -5.95
C LYS A 72 -8.85 10.83 -4.46
N CYS A 73 -8.91 9.76 -3.66
CA CYS A 73 -8.75 9.84 -2.22
C CYS A 73 -7.40 10.45 -1.85
N GLU A 74 -7.29 11.00 -0.64
CA GLU A 74 -5.99 11.38 -0.09
C GLU A 74 -5.07 10.14 0.01
N GLU A 75 -3.78 10.32 -0.27
CA GLU A 75 -2.78 9.26 -0.45
C GLU A 75 -2.65 8.36 0.79
N GLU A 76 -2.98 8.87 1.98
CA GLU A 76 -2.96 8.14 3.23
C GLU A 76 -4.13 7.16 3.42
N VAL A 77 -5.24 7.34 2.69
CA VAL A 77 -6.47 6.55 2.88
C VAL A 77 -6.20 5.07 2.61
N PHE A 78 -5.56 4.74 1.50
CA PHE A 78 -5.32 3.35 1.11
C PHE A 78 -4.35 2.61 2.08
N PRO A 79 -3.15 3.12 2.40
CA PRO A 79 -2.27 2.45 3.36
C PRO A 79 -2.88 2.34 4.76
N LEU A 80 -3.67 3.33 5.18
CA LEU A 80 -4.37 3.27 6.46
C LEU A 80 -5.47 2.20 6.46
N ALA A 81 -6.23 2.09 5.36
CA ALA A 81 -7.22 1.03 5.19
C ALA A 81 -6.56 -0.36 5.21
N MET A 82 -5.40 -0.52 4.58
CA MET A 82 -4.63 -1.76 4.63
C MET A 82 -4.12 -2.08 6.05
N ASN A 83 -3.70 -1.08 6.82
CA ASN A 83 -3.36 -1.27 8.24
C ASN A 83 -4.56 -1.81 9.04
N TYR A 84 -5.76 -1.26 8.81
CA TYR A 84 -6.98 -1.75 9.46
C TYR A 84 -7.31 -3.18 9.06
N LEU A 85 -7.23 -3.49 7.76
CA LEU A 85 -7.49 -4.82 7.23
C LEU A 85 -6.56 -5.85 7.85
N ASP A 86 -5.24 -5.62 7.84
CA ASP A 86 -4.26 -6.57 8.39
C ASP A 86 -4.39 -6.73 9.91
N ARG A 87 -4.67 -5.64 10.64
CA ARG A 87 -4.90 -5.71 12.09
C ARG A 87 -6.18 -6.46 12.43
N PHE A 88 -7.24 -6.27 11.65
CA PHE A 88 -8.49 -7.01 11.85
C PHE A 88 -8.29 -8.51 11.56
N LEU A 89 -7.61 -8.86 10.46
CA LEU A 89 -7.25 -10.24 10.14
C LEU A 89 -6.28 -10.87 11.16
N SER A 90 -5.55 -10.06 11.92
CA SER A 90 -4.72 -10.52 13.03
C SER A 90 -5.52 -10.91 14.28
N LEU A 91 -6.78 -10.49 14.37
CA LEU A 91 -7.62 -10.66 15.56
C LEU A 91 -8.79 -11.61 15.32
N GLU A 92 -9.42 -11.56 14.15
CA GLU A 92 -10.66 -12.26 13.86
C GLU A 92 -10.56 -13.12 12.59
N PRO A 93 -11.01 -14.38 12.61
CA PRO A 93 -11.11 -15.19 11.40
C PRO A 93 -12.22 -14.66 10.49
N VAL A 94 -11.90 -14.42 9.22
CA VAL A 94 -12.84 -13.89 8.22
C VAL A 94 -13.15 -14.96 7.17
N LYS A 95 -14.41 -15.02 6.73
CA LYS A 95 -14.83 -15.89 5.63
C LYS A 95 -14.48 -15.25 4.30
N LYS A 96 -14.15 -16.05 3.27
CA LYS A 96 -13.79 -15.53 1.94
C LYS A 96 -14.82 -14.54 1.37
N GLY A 97 -16.11 -14.84 1.51
CA GLY A 97 -17.21 -13.99 1.02
C GLY A 97 -17.45 -12.70 1.81
N ARG A 98 -16.74 -12.48 2.93
CA ARG A 98 -16.81 -11.26 3.75
C ARG A 98 -15.56 -10.39 3.62
N LEU A 99 -14.55 -10.82 2.86
CA LEU A 99 -13.28 -10.10 2.75
C LEU A 99 -13.45 -8.76 2.01
N GLN A 100 -14.25 -8.72 0.93
CA GLN A 100 -14.53 -7.47 0.22
C GLN A 100 -15.33 -6.48 1.08
N LEU A 101 -16.29 -6.96 1.87
CA LEU A 101 -17.00 -6.15 2.87
C LEU A 101 -16.04 -5.55 3.90
N LEU A 102 -15.10 -6.34 4.42
CA LEU A 102 -14.06 -5.85 5.33
C LEU A 102 -13.20 -4.78 4.64
N GLY A 103 -12.76 -5.01 3.40
CA GLY A 103 -11.99 -4.04 2.62
C GLY A 103 -12.73 -2.72 2.41
N ALA A 104 -14.00 -2.77 1.98
CA ALA A 104 -14.87 -1.61 1.84
C ALA A 104 -14.99 -0.83 3.16
N THR A 105 -15.21 -1.55 4.26
CA THR A 105 -15.33 -0.95 5.59
C THR A 105 -14.02 -0.29 6.04
N CYS A 106 -12.86 -0.91 5.75
CA CYS A 106 -11.56 -0.33 6.06
C CYS A 106 -11.33 0.97 5.29
N MET A 107 -11.69 1.04 4.00
CA MET A 107 -11.65 2.28 3.22
C MET A 107 -12.60 3.33 3.78
N PHE A 108 -13.83 2.94 4.15
CA PHE A 108 -14.80 3.86 4.75
C PHE A 108 -14.27 4.52 6.02
N VAL A 109 -13.72 3.72 6.95
CA VAL A 109 -13.17 4.25 8.20
C VAL A 109 -11.90 5.07 7.94
N ALA A 110 -11.02 4.63 7.03
CA ALA A 110 -9.79 5.37 6.72
C ALA A 110 -10.09 6.73 6.07
N SER A 111 -11.06 6.77 5.16
CA SER A 111 -11.55 7.98 4.52
C SER A 111 -12.11 8.98 5.55
N LYS A 112 -12.90 8.52 6.52
CA LYS A 112 -13.37 9.37 7.64
C LYS A 112 -12.24 9.96 8.48
N MET A 113 -11.09 9.29 8.56
CA MET A 113 -9.94 9.73 9.36
C MET A 113 -9.01 10.70 8.61
N LYS A 114 -8.97 10.64 7.27
CA LYS A 114 -7.97 11.35 6.46
C LYS A 114 -8.56 12.35 5.48
N GLU A 115 -9.82 12.23 5.11
CA GLU A 115 -10.46 13.09 4.12
C GLU A 115 -11.36 14.15 4.75
N THR A 116 -11.47 15.29 4.08
CA THR A 116 -12.42 16.35 4.48
C THR A 116 -13.86 15.96 4.12
N ILE A 117 -14.04 15.29 2.98
CA ILE A 117 -15.32 14.76 2.53
C ILE A 117 -15.13 13.26 2.33
N PRO A 118 -15.53 12.42 3.31
CA PRO A 118 -15.29 10.99 3.23
C PRO A 118 -16.13 10.29 2.15
N LEU A 119 -15.66 9.13 1.71
CA LEU A 119 -16.41 8.18 0.89
C LEU A 119 -17.73 7.83 1.57
N THR A 120 -18.82 7.82 0.80
CA THR A 120 -20.14 7.44 1.31
C THR A 120 -20.32 5.92 1.28
N ALA A 121 -21.12 5.39 2.20
CA ALA A 121 -21.42 3.96 2.25
C ALA A 121 -22.08 3.49 0.93
N GLU A 122 -23.01 4.27 0.39
CA GLU A 122 -23.65 3.99 -0.91
C GLU A 122 -22.64 3.85 -2.04
N LYS A 123 -21.67 4.77 -2.11
CA LYS A 123 -20.67 4.74 -3.17
C LYS A 123 -19.73 3.53 -3.05
N LEU A 124 -19.35 3.17 -1.83
CA LEU A 124 -18.58 1.94 -1.61
C LEU A 124 -19.37 0.69 -2.00
N CYS A 125 -20.69 0.65 -1.78
CA CYS A 125 -21.53 -0.46 -2.24
C CYS A 125 -21.56 -0.54 -3.77
N ILE A 126 -21.63 0.60 -4.47
CA ILE A 126 -21.54 0.64 -5.94
C ILE A 126 -20.23 0.01 -6.44
N TYR A 127 -19.09 0.33 -5.80
CA TYR A 127 -17.77 -0.25 -6.15
C TYR A 127 -17.62 -1.75 -5.90
N THR A 128 -18.57 -2.36 -5.20
CA THR A 128 -18.64 -3.80 -5.00
C THR A 128 -19.65 -4.48 -5.95
N ASP A 129 -20.07 -3.79 -7.01
CA ASP A 129 -21.21 -4.17 -7.87
C ASP A 129 -22.48 -4.47 -7.05
N ASN A 130 -22.71 -3.70 -5.98
CA ASN A 130 -23.80 -3.89 -5.02
C ASN A 130 -23.87 -5.30 -4.39
N SER A 131 -22.74 -6.00 -4.33
CA SER A 131 -22.64 -7.30 -3.63
C SER A 131 -22.73 -7.15 -2.11
N ILE A 132 -22.52 -5.95 -1.58
CA ILE A 132 -22.78 -5.58 -0.18
C ILE A 132 -23.83 -4.46 -0.11
N GLN A 133 -24.56 -4.40 1.00
CA GLN A 133 -25.53 -3.34 1.28
C GLN A 133 -24.98 -2.32 2.30
N PRO A 134 -25.46 -1.05 2.29
CA PRO A 134 -25.00 -0.02 3.23
C PRO A 134 -25.16 -0.42 4.70
N GLU A 135 -26.22 -1.14 5.06
CA GLU A 135 -26.46 -1.58 6.43
C GLU A 135 -25.41 -2.59 6.90
N GLU A 136 -24.95 -3.47 6.00
CA GLU A 136 -23.88 -4.43 6.28
C GLU A 136 -22.55 -3.71 6.49
N LEU A 137 -22.27 -2.67 5.69
CA LEU A 137 -21.08 -1.84 5.82
C LEU A 137 -21.06 -1.09 7.15
N LEU A 138 -22.18 -0.48 7.56
CA LEU A 138 -22.31 0.22 8.84
C LEU A 138 -22.19 -0.75 10.04
N HIS A 139 -22.74 -1.96 9.93
CA HIS A 139 -22.57 -2.98 10.97
C HIS A 139 -21.11 -3.44 11.07
N MET A 140 -20.46 -3.65 9.92
CA MET A 140 -19.05 -4.04 9.87
C MET A 140 -18.14 -2.92 10.39
N GLU A 141 -18.48 -1.64 10.18
CA GLU A 141 -17.76 -0.50 10.75
C GLU A 141 -17.73 -0.58 12.28
N LEU A 142 -18.88 -0.81 12.92
CA LEU A 142 -18.96 -0.96 14.37
C LEU A 142 -18.09 -2.13 14.85
N LEU A 143 -18.10 -3.25 14.13
CA LEU A 143 -17.27 -4.40 14.47
C LEU A 143 -15.78 -4.08 14.33
N LEU A 144 -15.37 -3.48 13.21
CA LEU A 144 -14.00 -3.10 12.91
C LEU A 144 -13.43 -2.18 13.99
N VAL A 145 -14.11 -1.05 14.24
CA VAL A 145 -13.64 -0.03 15.18
C VAL A 145 -13.56 -0.59 16.61
N ASN A 146 -14.54 -1.40 17.02
CA ASN A 146 -14.51 -2.03 18.35
C ASN A 146 -13.40 -3.07 18.49
N LYS A 147 -13.16 -3.90 17.47
CA LYS A 147 -12.06 -4.88 17.49
C LYS A 147 -10.69 -4.21 17.50
N LEU A 148 -10.55 -3.08 16.80
CA LEU A 148 -9.35 -2.24 16.85
C LEU A 148 -9.28 -1.35 18.10
N LYS A 149 -10.24 -1.46 19.03
CA LYS A 149 -10.32 -0.67 20.28
C LYS A 149 -10.24 0.83 20.05
N TRP A 150 -10.85 1.31 18.96
CA TRP A 150 -10.81 2.72 18.55
C TRP A 150 -9.40 3.28 18.29
N ASN A 151 -8.37 2.42 18.22
CA ASN A 151 -7.01 2.84 17.86
C ASN A 151 -6.90 2.97 16.33
N LEU A 152 -7.53 4.02 15.80
CA LEU A 152 -7.64 4.32 14.37
C LEU A 152 -6.54 5.27 13.88
N ALA A 153 -5.92 6.05 14.77
CA ALA A 153 -4.84 6.98 14.43
C ALA A 153 -3.48 6.26 14.24
N ALA A 154 -3.45 5.26 13.37
CA ALA A 154 -2.22 4.54 13.02
C ALA A 154 -1.30 5.42 12.18
N MET A 155 0.01 5.26 12.39
CA MET A 155 1.01 5.91 11.55
C MET A 155 1.02 5.27 10.17
N THR A 156 1.07 6.10 9.14
CA THR A 156 1.19 5.69 7.75
C THR A 156 2.60 5.97 7.24
N PRO A 157 3.07 5.28 6.18
CA PRO A 157 4.36 5.60 5.57
C PRO A 157 4.46 7.07 5.11
N HIS A 158 3.33 7.66 4.68
CA HIS A 158 3.25 9.07 4.29
C HIS A 158 3.65 10.03 5.39
N ASP A 159 3.24 9.77 6.64
CA ASP A 159 3.62 10.61 7.79
C ASP A 159 5.15 10.66 7.96
N PHE A 160 5.84 9.54 7.70
CA PHE A 160 7.30 9.45 7.75
C PHE A 160 7.97 10.05 6.51
N ILE A 161 7.40 9.89 5.31
CA ILE A 161 7.92 10.49 4.06
C ILE A 161 8.03 12.01 4.21
N GLU A 162 6.96 12.68 4.66
CA GLU A 162 7.00 14.14 4.87
C GLU A 162 8.04 14.54 5.92
N HIS A 163 8.15 13.75 7.00
CA HIS A 163 9.18 13.97 8.02
C HIS A 163 10.60 13.85 7.44
N PHE A 164 10.85 12.85 6.60
CA PHE A 164 12.16 12.66 5.98
C PHE A 164 12.47 13.78 4.99
N LEU A 165 11.54 14.08 4.07
CA LEU A 165 11.69 15.14 3.06
C LEU A 165 11.92 16.52 3.70
N SER A 166 11.33 16.79 4.86
CA SER A 166 11.57 18.05 5.59
C SER A 166 13.03 18.24 6.01
N LYS A 167 13.73 17.14 6.31
CA LYS A 167 15.14 17.12 6.75
C LYS A 167 16.14 16.98 5.61
N MET A 168 15.68 16.73 4.40
CA MET A 168 16.57 16.62 3.24
C MET A 168 16.90 18.01 2.68
N PRO A 169 18.20 18.36 2.53
CA PRO A 169 18.64 19.59 1.87
C PRO A 169 18.56 19.45 0.35
N VAL A 170 17.33 19.36 -0.16
CA VAL A 170 17.00 19.09 -1.56
C VAL A 170 16.01 20.16 -2.04
N ALA A 171 16.11 20.57 -3.30
CA ALA A 171 15.19 21.55 -3.88
C ALA A 171 13.74 21.05 -3.85
N GLU A 172 12.77 21.95 -3.67
CA GLU A 172 11.37 21.56 -3.51
C GLU A 172 10.81 20.79 -4.70
N VAL A 173 11.25 21.12 -5.92
CA VAL A 173 10.90 20.38 -7.14
C VAL A 173 11.31 18.91 -7.03
N ASN A 174 12.54 18.64 -6.56
CA ASN A 174 13.03 17.28 -6.37
C ASN A 174 12.29 16.58 -5.22
N LYS A 175 11.92 17.30 -4.14
CA LYS A 175 11.09 16.73 -3.06
C LYS A 175 9.71 16.30 -3.58
N GLN A 176 9.07 17.09 -4.43
CA GLN A 176 7.78 16.75 -5.01
C GLN A 176 7.86 15.51 -5.91
N ILE A 177 8.93 15.38 -6.69
CA ILE A 177 9.16 14.19 -7.52
C ILE A 177 9.39 12.97 -6.62
N ILE A 178 10.32 13.06 -5.65
CA ILE A 178 10.60 11.95 -4.71
C ILE A 178 9.33 11.54 -3.97
N ARG A 179 8.53 12.50 -3.49
CA ARG A 179 7.24 12.27 -2.84
C ARG A 179 6.33 11.43 -3.71
N LYS A 180 6.08 11.86 -4.95
CA LYS A 180 5.19 11.14 -5.88
C LYS A 180 5.64 9.69 -6.12
N HIS A 181 6.93 9.47 -6.37
CA HIS A 181 7.44 8.10 -6.56
C HIS A 181 7.39 7.26 -5.28
N ALA A 182 7.72 7.86 -4.14
CA ALA A 182 7.64 7.17 -2.85
C ALA A 182 6.19 6.77 -2.51
N GLN A 183 5.21 7.60 -2.83
CA GLN A 183 3.77 7.29 -2.68
C GLN A 183 3.38 6.07 -3.52
N THR A 184 3.80 6.02 -4.80
CA THR A 184 3.59 4.84 -5.65
C THR A 184 4.21 3.58 -5.06
N PHE A 185 5.44 3.66 -4.55
CA PHE A 185 6.08 2.52 -3.90
C PHE A 185 5.35 2.09 -2.63
N VAL A 186 4.86 3.03 -1.81
CA VAL A 186 4.06 2.72 -0.63
C VAL A 186 2.78 1.97 -1.01
N ALA A 187 2.08 2.41 -2.05
CA ALA A 187 0.89 1.73 -2.54
C ALA A 187 1.21 0.30 -3.01
N LEU A 188 2.27 0.12 -3.80
CA LEU A 188 2.74 -1.21 -4.20
C LEU A 188 3.05 -2.10 -3.00
N CYS A 189 3.81 -1.60 -2.02
CA CYS A 189 4.14 -2.33 -0.79
C CYS A 189 2.88 -2.78 -0.04
N ALA A 190 1.87 -1.92 0.07
CA ALA A 190 0.65 -2.22 0.81
C ALA A 190 -0.13 -3.40 0.19
N THR A 191 -0.05 -3.60 -1.13
CA THR A 191 -0.66 -4.75 -1.82
C THR A 191 0.05 -6.08 -1.56
N ASP A 192 1.35 -6.06 -1.26
CA ASP A 192 2.17 -7.27 -1.10
C ASP A 192 2.26 -7.74 0.36
N VAL A 193 2.27 -9.06 0.56
CA VAL A 193 2.29 -9.67 1.89
C VAL A 193 3.63 -9.58 2.60
N LYS A 194 4.74 -9.42 1.86
CA LYS A 194 6.09 -9.30 2.45
C LYS A 194 6.22 -8.04 3.31
N PHE A 195 5.39 -7.02 3.03
CA PHE A 195 5.44 -5.75 3.75
C PHE A 195 4.55 -5.70 4.99
N ILE A 196 3.78 -6.75 5.30
CA ILE A 196 3.02 -6.87 6.55
C ILE A 196 3.97 -6.86 7.77
N SER A 197 5.17 -7.42 7.63
CA SER A 197 6.18 -7.46 8.68
C SER A 197 6.98 -6.17 8.83
N ASN A 198 6.94 -5.29 7.84
CA ASN A 198 7.72 -4.05 7.85
C ASN A 198 6.90 -2.93 8.51
N PRO A 199 7.46 -2.21 9.50
CA PRO A 199 6.78 -1.07 10.07
C PRO A 199 6.65 0.07 9.04
N PRO A 200 5.65 0.95 9.16
CA PRO A 200 5.45 2.08 8.25
C PRO A 200 6.71 2.94 8.05
N SER A 201 7.51 3.14 9.10
CA SER A 201 8.79 3.86 9.03
C SER A 201 9.82 3.19 8.09
N MET A 202 9.91 1.86 8.09
CA MET A 202 10.78 1.09 7.21
C MET A 202 10.31 1.17 5.76
N VAL A 203 9.00 0.99 5.53
CA VAL A 203 8.41 1.09 4.19
C VAL A 203 8.64 2.49 3.61
N ALA A 204 8.39 3.54 4.40
CA ALA A 204 8.64 4.92 3.99
C ALA A 204 10.11 5.18 3.63
N ALA A 205 11.04 4.69 4.47
CA ALA A 205 12.46 4.88 4.23
C ALA A 205 12.92 4.14 2.97
N GLY A 206 12.51 2.89 2.78
CA GLY A 206 12.80 2.09 1.59
C GLY A 206 12.27 2.77 0.33
N SER A 207 11.02 3.22 0.33
CA SER A 207 10.38 3.93 -0.78
C SER A 207 11.09 5.22 -1.15
N VAL A 208 11.56 6.00 -0.16
CA VAL A 208 12.29 7.25 -0.42
C VAL A 208 13.69 6.98 -0.97
N VAL A 209 14.38 5.94 -0.49
CA VAL A 209 15.68 5.52 -1.06
C VAL A 209 15.50 5.07 -2.51
N ALA A 210 14.53 4.18 -2.77
CA ALA A 210 14.22 3.69 -4.11
C ALA A 210 13.86 4.84 -5.07
N ALA A 211 13.01 5.77 -4.64
CA ALA A 211 12.65 6.95 -5.42
C ALA A 211 13.86 7.85 -5.74
N ALA A 212 14.73 8.10 -4.75
CA ALA A 212 15.92 8.92 -4.97
C ALA A 212 16.94 8.26 -5.91
N GLN A 213 17.07 6.93 -5.88
CA GLN A 213 17.98 6.19 -6.77
C GLN A 213 17.43 6.03 -8.19
N GLY A 214 16.18 5.63 -8.34
CA GLY A 214 15.55 5.40 -9.65
C GLY A 214 15.52 6.65 -10.54
N LEU A 215 15.62 7.85 -9.94
CA LEU A 215 15.65 9.12 -10.65
C LEU A 215 17.06 9.64 -10.94
N HIS A 216 18.12 8.89 -10.60
CA HIS A 216 19.52 9.31 -10.68
C HIS A 216 19.81 10.69 -10.06
N LEU A 217 18.99 11.15 -9.10
CA LEU A 217 19.16 12.47 -8.47
C LEU A 217 20.46 12.58 -7.67
N GLY A 218 21.06 11.44 -7.30
CA GLY A 218 22.38 11.36 -6.70
C GLY A 218 23.52 11.90 -7.57
N SER A 219 23.34 11.98 -8.90
CA SER A 219 24.32 12.56 -9.84
C SER A 219 24.43 14.08 -9.71
N SER A 220 23.35 14.74 -9.31
CA SER A 220 23.25 16.21 -9.21
C SER A 220 23.34 16.71 -7.76
N ASN A 221 23.09 15.88 -6.76
CA ASN A 221 23.16 16.26 -5.34
C ASN A 221 23.86 15.20 -4.49
N SER A 222 25.01 15.57 -3.90
CA SER A 222 25.83 14.68 -3.06
C SER A 222 25.06 14.12 -1.84
N PHE A 223 24.05 14.82 -1.32
CA PHE A 223 23.22 14.31 -0.21
C PHE A 223 22.35 13.12 -0.63
N LEU A 224 21.86 13.13 -1.87
CA LEU A 224 21.07 12.04 -2.45
C LEU A 224 21.92 10.85 -2.92
N SER A 225 23.24 10.92 -2.69
CA SER A 225 24.09 9.74 -2.87
C SER A 225 23.58 8.59 -1.99
N TYR A 226 23.46 7.43 -2.60
CA TYR A 226 22.90 6.22 -2.01
C TYR A 226 23.37 5.96 -0.57
N HIS A 227 24.69 5.99 -0.37
CA HIS A 227 25.32 5.69 0.92
C HIS A 227 25.05 6.72 2.01
N ARG A 228 24.88 8.01 1.65
CA ARG A 228 24.54 9.07 2.63
C ARG A 228 23.07 9.00 3.00
N LEU A 229 22.19 8.85 2.02
CA LEU A 229 20.74 8.79 2.24
C LEU A 229 20.36 7.56 3.08
N THR A 230 20.86 6.38 2.71
CA THR A 230 20.60 5.13 3.43
C THR A 230 21.10 5.22 4.87
N ARG A 231 22.33 5.71 5.10
CA ARG A 231 22.86 5.89 6.47
C ARG A 231 22.07 6.94 7.27
N PHE A 232 21.67 8.04 6.63
CA PHE A 232 20.85 9.06 7.26
C PHE A 232 19.52 8.49 7.72
N LEU A 233 18.75 7.87 6.82
CA LEU A 233 17.45 7.31 7.14
C LEU A 233 17.54 6.18 8.16
N SER A 234 18.52 5.28 8.03
CA SER A 234 18.74 4.20 9.01
C SER A 234 18.98 4.75 10.42
N LYS A 235 19.74 5.83 10.54
CA LYS A 235 19.97 6.51 11.83
C LYS A 235 18.70 7.19 12.37
N VAL A 236 17.87 7.73 11.48
CA VAL A 236 16.62 8.42 11.81
C VAL A 236 15.56 7.42 12.31
N ILE A 237 15.38 6.29 11.62
CA ILE A 237 14.42 5.24 12.01
C ILE A 237 14.98 4.23 13.00
N LYS A 238 16.28 4.34 13.35
CA LYS A 238 17.02 3.44 14.24
C LYS A 238 17.01 1.97 13.79
N CYS A 239 17.13 1.75 12.49
CA CYS A 239 17.27 0.40 11.93
C CYS A 239 18.71 0.11 11.51
N ASP A 240 18.98 -1.17 11.26
CA ASP A 240 20.20 -1.60 10.58
C ASP A 240 20.15 -1.13 9.11
N PRO A 241 21.21 -0.48 8.58
CA PRO A 241 21.31 -0.12 7.17
C PRO A 241 21.13 -1.29 6.20
N ASP A 242 21.50 -2.51 6.60
CA ASP A 242 21.32 -3.69 5.75
C ASP A 242 19.85 -4.12 5.68
N CYS A 243 19.08 -3.93 6.75
CA CYS A 243 17.62 -4.11 6.71
C CYS A 243 16.95 -3.10 5.78
N LEU A 244 17.39 -1.83 5.81
CA LEU A 244 16.87 -0.80 4.93
C LEU A 244 17.20 -1.11 3.45
N ARG A 245 18.42 -1.59 3.18
CA ARG A 245 18.81 -2.04 1.84
C ARG A 245 17.94 -3.21 1.37
N ALA A 246 17.77 -4.23 2.20
CA ALA A 246 16.91 -5.37 1.86
C ALA A 246 15.46 -4.93 1.58
N CYS A 247 14.93 -3.98 2.36
CA CYS A 247 13.60 -3.42 2.12
C CYS A 247 13.54 -2.70 0.77
N GLN A 248 14.54 -1.90 0.42
CA GLN A 248 14.61 -1.21 -0.88
C GLN A 248 14.67 -2.21 -2.04
N GLU A 249 15.54 -3.23 -1.97
CA GLU A 249 15.66 -4.27 -3.00
C GLU A 249 14.33 -5.02 -3.19
N GLN A 250 13.59 -5.27 -2.10
CA GLN A 250 12.25 -5.86 -2.17
C GLN A 250 11.24 -4.95 -2.88
N ILE A 251 11.32 -3.63 -2.68
CA ILE A 251 10.46 -2.65 -3.36
C ILE A 251 10.76 -2.62 -4.86
N GLU A 252 12.05 -2.60 -5.24
CA GLU A 252 12.48 -2.58 -6.63
C GLU A 252 12.05 -3.87 -7.35
N ALA A 253 12.26 -5.04 -6.73
CA ALA A 253 11.79 -6.32 -7.26
C ALA A 253 10.26 -6.38 -7.39
N LEU A 254 9.53 -5.79 -6.44
CA LEU A 254 8.08 -5.71 -6.50
C LEU A 254 7.63 -4.86 -7.69
N LEU A 255 8.24 -3.68 -7.90
CA LEU A 255 7.97 -2.83 -9.06
C LEU A 255 8.20 -3.59 -10.37
N GLU A 256 9.34 -4.27 -10.51
CA GLU A 256 9.65 -5.07 -11.71
C GLU A 256 8.59 -6.13 -11.98
N SER A 257 8.14 -6.83 -10.93
CA SER A 257 7.08 -7.85 -11.05
C SER A 257 5.73 -7.25 -11.46
N SER A 258 5.37 -6.09 -10.91
CA SER A 258 4.13 -5.39 -11.25
C SER A 258 4.14 -4.88 -12.70
N LEU A 259 5.28 -4.38 -13.18
CA LEU A 259 5.44 -3.93 -14.57
C LEU A 259 5.28 -5.10 -15.56
N ARG A 260 5.85 -6.27 -15.26
CA ARG A 260 5.68 -7.47 -16.09
C ARG A 260 4.23 -7.93 -16.13
N GLN A 261 3.55 -7.96 -14.98
CA GLN A 261 2.12 -8.31 -14.90
C GLN A 261 1.25 -7.36 -15.72
N ALA A 262 1.53 -6.06 -15.65
CA ALA A 262 0.81 -5.06 -16.46
C ALA A 262 1.05 -5.26 -17.97
N GLN A 263 2.29 -5.55 -18.38
CA GLN A 263 2.62 -5.79 -19.79
C GLN A 263 1.95 -7.05 -20.36
N GLN A 264 1.91 -8.15 -19.60
CA GLN A 264 1.21 -9.38 -19.99
C GLN A 264 -0.30 -9.17 -20.17
N SER A 265 -0.92 -8.31 -19.35
CA SER A 265 -2.34 -7.99 -19.50
C SER A 265 -2.70 -7.13 -20.72
N LEU A 266 -1.69 -6.47 -21.33
CA LEU A 266 -1.85 -5.59 -22.50
C LEU A 266 -1.59 -6.30 -23.84
N ASP A 267 -1.04 -7.52 -23.82
CA ASP A 267 -0.79 -8.36 -25.00
C ASP A 267 -1.56 -9.70 -24.89
N PRO A 268 -2.81 -9.79 -25.36
CA PRO A 268 -3.61 -11.03 -25.31
C PRO A 268 -3.05 -12.19 -26.13
N LYS A 269 -2.09 -11.94 -27.04
CA LYS A 269 -1.58 -12.94 -27.99
C LYS A 269 -0.55 -13.92 -27.42
N ALA A 270 0.11 -13.56 -26.32
CA ALA A 270 1.11 -14.46 -25.70
C ALA A 270 0.46 -15.51 -24.77
N VAL A 271 -0.77 -15.27 -24.31
CA VAL A 271 -1.49 -16.20 -23.43
C VAL A 271 -2.06 -17.38 -24.22
N GLU A 272 -2.45 -17.18 -25.48
CA GLU A 272 -2.91 -18.26 -26.37
C GLU A 272 -1.74 -19.18 -26.79
N GLU A 273 -0.51 -18.66 -26.96
CA GLU A 273 0.66 -19.47 -27.32
C GLU A 273 1.18 -20.33 -26.14
N GLU A 274 1.08 -19.86 -24.89
CA GLU A 274 1.47 -20.65 -23.71
C GLU A 274 0.43 -21.74 -23.34
N GLU A 275 -0.88 -21.50 -23.55
CA GLU A 275 -1.91 -22.53 -23.36
C GLU A 275 -1.89 -23.60 -24.47
N GLU A 276 -1.60 -23.22 -25.74
CA GLU A 276 -1.41 -24.19 -26.83
C GLU A 276 -0.14 -25.03 -26.64
N GLU A 277 0.97 -24.48 -26.15
CA GLU A 277 2.19 -25.24 -25.86
C GLU A 277 2.03 -26.21 -24.67
N GLU A 278 1.26 -25.86 -23.62
CA GLU A 278 0.96 -26.80 -22.52
C GLU A 278 0.00 -27.93 -22.95
N GLU A 279 -1.00 -27.66 -23.81
CA GLU A 279 -1.89 -28.70 -24.35
C GLU A 279 -1.18 -29.63 -25.35
N GLU A 280 -0.23 -29.12 -26.16
CA GLU A 280 0.50 -29.94 -27.15
C GLU A 280 1.49 -30.92 -26.49
N VAL A 281 2.03 -30.58 -25.30
CA VAL A 281 2.93 -31.44 -24.54
C VAL A 281 2.19 -32.61 -23.87
N ASP A 282 0.93 -32.44 -23.46
CA ASP A 282 0.13 -33.50 -22.80
C ASP A 282 -0.46 -34.53 -23.79
N LEU A 283 -0.57 -34.19 -25.08
CA LEU A 283 -1.08 -35.10 -26.12
C LEU A 283 -0.03 -36.06 -26.71
N ALA A 284 1.25 -35.86 -26.43
CA ALA A 284 2.36 -36.61 -27.03
C ALA A 284 2.76 -37.91 -26.28
N CYS A 285 1.80 -38.64 -25.70
CA CYS A 285 2.07 -39.93 -25.04
C CYS A 285 1.03 -41.01 -25.39
N THR A 286 1.02 -41.49 -26.64
CA THR A 286 0.60 -42.87 -26.93
C THR A 286 1.40 -43.47 -28.10
N PRO A 287 1.96 -44.69 -27.96
CA PRO A 287 2.66 -45.38 -29.04
C PRO A 287 1.71 -46.37 -29.73
N THR A 288 1.48 -46.24 -31.04
CA THR A 288 0.95 -47.36 -31.82
C THR A 288 1.57 -47.41 -33.21
N ASP A 289 2.19 -48.57 -33.45
CA ASP A 289 2.99 -48.96 -34.61
C ASP A 289 2.18 -50.00 -35.39
N VAL A 290 1.78 -49.72 -36.65
CA VAL A 290 1.41 -50.76 -37.63
C VAL A 290 1.72 -50.27 -39.04
N ARG A 291 2.65 -50.94 -39.72
CA ARG A 291 2.90 -50.80 -41.16
C ARG A 291 2.01 -51.79 -41.91
N ASP A 292 1.10 -51.27 -42.72
CA ASP A 292 0.31 -52.09 -43.64
C ASP A 292 1.18 -52.60 -44.80
N VAL A 293 1.07 -53.90 -45.03
CA VAL A 293 1.54 -54.61 -46.22
C VAL A 293 0.36 -54.67 -47.18
N ASP A 294 0.55 -54.31 -48.45
CA ASP A 294 -0.32 -54.78 -49.51
C ASP A 294 0.46 -55.27 -50.73
N ILE A 295 -0.13 -56.33 -51.29
CA ILE A 295 0.27 -57.37 -52.26
C ILE A 295 0.83 -56.85 -53.60
#